data_AF-A0A645EPZ8-F1
#
_entry.id   AF-A0A645EPZ8-F1
#
_cell.length_a   1.000
_cell.length_b   1.000
_cell.length_c   1.000
_cell.angle_alpha   90.00
_cell.angle_beta   90.00
_cell.angle_gamma   90.00
#
_symmetry.space_group_name_H-M   'P 1'
#
loop_
_entity.id
_entity.type
_entity.pdbx_description
1 polymer ?
#
loop_
_entity_poly.entity_id
_entity_poly.type
_entity_poly.pdbx_seq_one_letter_code
_entity_poly.pdbx_strand_id
1 'polypeptide(L)' 'MTKSAISHQLRALRDANLVINRRDGKNIYYALADDHVRQIFEMGLEHIRESCEAKKE' A
#
# COMPACT_ATOMS: atom_id res chain seq x y z
N MET A 1 5.61 -4.38 -15.59
CA MET A 1 6.33 -4.07 -14.33
C MET A 1 7.47 -5.06 -14.14
N THR A 2 8.67 -4.60 -13.80
CA THR A 2 9.82 -5.48 -13.51
C THR A 2 9.98 -5.67 -11.99
N LYS A 3 10.52 -6.81 -11.56
CA LYS A 3 10.76 -7.11 -10.13
C LYS A 3 11.65 -6.05 -9.45
N SER A 4 12.57 -5.45 -10.19
CA SER A 4 13.45 -4.38 -9.71
C SER A 4 12.68 -3.08 -9.42
N ALA A 5 11.79 -2.65 -10.32
CA ALA A 5 10.97 -1.45 -10.14
C ALA A 5 10.02 -1.58 -8.93
N ILE A 6 9.42 -2.75 -8.74
CA ILE A 6 8.55 -3.04 -7.59
C ILE A 6 9.35 -2.99 -6.28
N SER A 7 10.57 -3.54 -6.27
CA SER A 7 11.43 -3.52 -5.09
C SER A 7 11.86 -2.10 -4.71
N HIS A 8 12.08 -1.23 -5.70
CA HIS A 8 12.38 0.17 -5.48
C HIS A 8 11.18 0.92 -4.87
N GLN A 9 9.98 0.69 -5.38
CA GLN A 9 8.74 1.27 -4.83
C GLN A 9 8.47 0.77 -3.40
N LEU A 10 8.66 -0.52 -3.13
CA LEU A 10 8.52 -1.09 -1.79
C LEU A 10 9.52 -0.52 -0.79
N ARG A 11 10.74 -0.20 -1.23
CA ARG A 11 11.72 0.52 -0.40
C ARG A 11 11.23 1.92 -0.06
N ALA A 12 10.75 2.68 -1.05
CA ALA A 12 10.22 4.02 -0.80
C ALA A 12 9.02 4.00 0.19
N LEU A 13 8.11 3.03 0.03
CA LEU A 13 6.97 2.85 0.95
C LEU A 13 7.42 2.45 2.36
N ARG A 14 8.48 1.64 2.49
CA ARG A 14 9.05 1.28 3.78
C ARG A 14 9.71 2.47 4.45
N ASP A 15 10.46 3.26 3.69
CA ASP A 15 11.14 4.46 4.21
C ASP A 15 10.13 5.53 4.64
N ALA A 16 8.93 5.53 4.04
CA ALA A 16 7.77 6.32 4.48
C ALA A 16 6.98 5.72 5.66
N ASN A 17 7.44 4.60 6.25
CA ASN A 17 6.76 3.87 7.33
C ASN A 17 5.34 3.38 7.01
N LEU A 18 5.00 3.21 5.73
CA LEU A 18 3.68 2.70 5.33
C LEU A 18 3.62 1.16 5.30
N VAL A 19 4.77 0.52 5.10
CA VAL A 19 4.89 -0.95 5.03
C VAL A 19 6.03 -1.46 5.89
N ILE A 20 5.81 -2.62 6.51
CA ILE A 20 6.83 -3.42 7.17
C ILE A 20 7.26 -4.57 6.29
N ASN A 21 8.49 -5.02 6.48
CA ASN A 21 8.99 -6.24 5.85
C ASN A 21 9.29 -7.30 6.91
N ARG A 22 8.98 -8.55 6.59
CA ARG A 22 9.35 -9.72 7.35
C ARG A 22 10.15 -10.64 6.43
N ARG A 23 11.37 -10.98 6.83
CA ARG A 23 12.19 -11.95 6.12
C ARG A 23 11.92 -13.34 6.68
N ASP A 24 11.58 -14.27 5.79
CA ASP A 24 11.42 -15.69 6.10
C ASP A 24 12.32 -16.49 5.14
N GLY A 25 13.50 -16.85 5.63
CA GLY A 25 14.56 -17.49 4.84
C GLY A 25 14.99 -16.67 3.62
N LYS A 26 14.66 -17.18 2.42
CA LYS A 26 14.96 -16.54 1.11
C LYS A 26 13.87 -15.58 0.64
N ASN A 27 12.69 -15.57 1.27
CA ASN A 27 11.57 -14.73 0.87
C ASN A 27 11.44 -13.52 1.80
N ILE A 28 10.97 -12.41 1.23
CA ILE A 28 10.65 -11.19 1.97
C ILE A 28 9.16 -10.91 1.76
N TYR A 29 8.42 -10.95 2.85
CA TYR A 29 7.00 -10.63 2.89
C TYR A 29 6.83 -9.17 3.32
N TYR A 30 5.91 -8.46 2.68
CA TYR A 30 5.57 -7.09 3.03
C TYR A 30 4.15 -7.05 3.60
N ALA A 31 3.93 -6.22 4.61
CA ALA A 31 2.61 -5.97 5.20
C ALA A 31 2.46 -4.48 5.52
N LEU A 32 1.23 -4.02 5.74
CA LEU A 32 0.98 -2.66 6.23
C LEU A 32 1.60 -2.49 7.62
N ALA A 33 2.15 -1.30 7.89
CA ALA A 33 2.85 -1.04 9.14
C ALA A 33 1.94 -1.08 10.36
N ASP A 34 0.72 -0.55 10.25
CA ASP A 34 -0.22 -0.42 11.35
C ASP A 34 -1.68 -0.37 10.88
N ASP A 35 -2.61 -0.37 11.85
CA ASP A 35 -4.05 -0.28 11.61
C ASP A 35 -4.48 1.11 11.11
N HIS A 36 -3.83 2.20 11.53
CA HIS A 36 -4.16 3.54 11.05
C HIS A 36 -3.87 3.70 9.56
N VAL A 37 -2.76 3.15 9.06
CA VAL A 37 -2.45 3.12 7.62
C VAL A 37 -3.54 2.37 6.85
N ARG A 38 -4.05 1.27 7.41
CA ARG A 38 -5.19 0.54 6.83
C ARG A 38 -6.44 1.40 6.77
N GLN A 39 -6.80 2.07 7.87
CA GLN A 39 -7.97 2.94 7.95
C GLN A 39 -7.91 4.11 6.95
N ILE A 40 -6.76 4.77 6.82
CA ILE A 40 -6.56 5.86 5.85
C ILE A 40 -6.71 5.33 4.42
N PHE A 41 -6.16 4.15 4.15
CA PHE A 41 -6.25 3.53 2.84
C PHE A 41 -7.69 3.14 2.49
N GLU A 42 -8.43 2.61 3.47
CA GLU A 42 -9.84 2.25 3.33
C GLU A 42 -10.72 3.48 3.13
N MET A 43 -10.52 4.55 3.91
CA MET A 43 -11.20 5.83 3.75
C MET A 43 -10.90 6.48 2.39
N GLY A 44 -9.65 6.44 1.93
CA GLY A 44 -9.29 6.92 0.60
C GLY A 44 -9.94 6.09 -0.53
N LEU A 45 -10.02 4.77 -0.35
CA LEU A 45 -10.72 3.87 -1.28
C LEU A 45 -12.22 4.14 -1.32
N GLU A 46 -12.84 4.34 -0.16
CA GLU A 46 -14.24 4.73 -0.03
C GLU A 46 -14.49 6.05 -0.75
N HIS A 47 -13.69 7.09 -0.48
CA HIS A 47 -13.80 8.39 -1.14
C HIS A 47 -13.64 8.30 -2.68
N ILE A 48 -12.73 7.46 -3.18
CA ILE A 48 -12.59 7.22 -4.62
C ILE A 48 -13.83 6.53 -5.20
N ARG A 49 -14.41 5.56 -4.47
CA ARG A 49 -15.64 4.88 -4.90
C ARG A 49 -16.82 5.83 -4.93
N GLU A 50 -17.01 6.64 -3.89
CA GLU A 50 -18.02 7.71 -3.84
C GLU A 50 -17.82 8.71 -4.99
N SER A 51 -16.59 9.15 -5.22
CA SER A 51 -16.23 10.06 -6.32
C SER A 51 -16.48 9.45 -7.71
N CYS A 52 -16.51 8.12 -7.81
CA CYS A 52 -16.83 7.40 -9.05
C CYS A 52 -18.35 7.28 -9.25
N GLU A 53 -19.14 7.25 -8.17
CA GLU A 53 -20.61 7.34 -8.25
C GLU A 53 -21.07 8.75 -8.64
N ALA A 54 -20.39 9.79 -8.18
CA ALA A 54 -20.67 11.19 -8.56
C ALA A 54 -20.32 11.54 -10.03
N LYS A 55 -19.68 10.64 -10.78
CA LYS A 55 -19.33 10.82 -12.20
C LYS A 55 -20.20 10.02 -13.17
N LYS A 56 -21.33 9.46 -12.70
CA LYS A 56 -22.29 8.73 -13.53
C LYS A 56 -23.48 9.57 -14.03
N GLU A 57 -23.53 10.86 -13.74
CA GLU A 57 -24.55 11.80 -14.26
C GLU A 57 -23.99 12.70 -15.36
#